data_AF-L0AZF8-F1
#
_entry.id   AF-L0AZF8-F1
#
_cell.length_a   1.000
_cell.length_b   1.000
_cell.length_c   1.000
_cell.angle_alpha   90.00
_cell.angle_beta   90.00
_cell.angle_gamma   90.00
#
_symmetry.space_group_name_H-M   'P 1'
#
loop_
_entity.id
_entity.type
_entity.pdbx_description
1 polymer ?
#
loop_
_entity_poly.entity_id
_entity_poly.type
_entity_poly.pdbx_seq_one_letter_code
_entity_poly.pdbx_strand_id
1 'polypeptide(L)'
;MLMLEVPDAPIFKDSHERNIIPQVSIFDLLKKYDGNTESYVSGKIQKYSIWRLPEYLILIVKRFFKNEYFEEKNPTIVAFPMKNLDLSEYVDEDSPEKGENARYDLVCNICHEGKPKDGSFKVFVFHPPSSNWYQLEDLLVTQVLPQFVAQSGMIYSCICS
;
A
#
# COMPACT_ATOMS: atom_id res chain seq x y z
N MET A 1 10.22 -3.93 6.00
CA MET A 1 9.18 -3.06 5.41
C MET A 1 9.49 -2.87 3.94
N LEU A 2 8.47 -2.80 3.08
CA LEU A 2 8.62 -2.56 1.64
C LEU A 2 8.01 -1.21 1.28
N MET A 3 8.66 -0.49 0.37
CA MET A 3 8.21 0.81 -0.11
C MET A 3 7.65 0.68 -1.52
N LEU A 4 6.38 1.03 -1.65
CA LEU A 4 5.59 0.96 -2.86
C LEU A 4 5.44 2.37 -3.42
N GLU A 5 5.89 2.54 -4.66
CA GLU A 5 5.82 3.81 -5.36
C GLU A 5 4.58 3.82 -6.24
N VAL A 6 3.72 4.80 -6.01
CA VAL A 6 2.50 4.97 -6.78
C VAL A 6 2.85 5.70 -8.08
N PRO A 7 2.30 5.28 -9.25
CA PRO A 7 2.51 6.01 -10.48
C PRO A 7 1.96 7.44 -10.38
N ASP A 8 2.57 8.36 -11.11
CA ASP A 8 2.12 9.75 -11.17
C ASP A 8 0.67 9.80 -11.67
N ALA A 9 -0.12 10.69 -11.06
CA ALA A 9 -1.51 10.88 -11.48
C ALA A 9 -1.53 11.40 -12.93
N PRO A 10 -2.43 10.89 -13.79
CA PRO A 10 -2.53 11.36 -15.15
C PRO A 10 -2.86 12.86 -15.18
N ILE A 11 -2.10 13.61 -15.99
CA ILE A 11 -2.16 15.07 -16.07
C ILE A 11 -3.42 15.54 -16.84
N PHE A 12 -3.99 14.67 -17.68
CA PHE A 12 -5.10 15.01 -18.57
C PHE A 12 -6.45 14.73 -17.91
N LYS A 13 -7.32 15.75 -17.91
CA LYS A 13 -8.75 15.60 -17.60
C LYS A 13 -9.44 14.87 -18.75
N ASP A 14 -10.34 13.95 -18.44
CA ASP A 14 -11.22 13.33 -19.45
C ASP A 14 -12.03 14.42 -20.18
N SER A 15 -12.51 14.10 -21.38
CA SER A 15 -13.42 14.87 -22.24
C SER A 15 -14.65 15.46 -21.54
N HIS A 16 -14.99 14.96 -20.35
CA HIS A 16 -16.08 15.45 -19.50
C HIS A 16 -15.63 16.28 -18.26
N GLU A 17 -14.37 16.73 -18.19
CA GLU A 17 -13.78 17.52 -17.08
C GLU A 17 -13.90 16.88 -15.69
N ARG A 18 -14.19 15.58 -15.60
CA ARG A 18 -14.28 14.86 -14.32
C ARG A 18 -12.87 14.49 -13.86
N ASN A 19 -12.53 14.86 -12.63
CA ASN A 19 -11.34 14.35 -11.94
C ASN A 19 -11.57 12.87 -11.62
N ILE A 20 -11.18 11.97 -12.52
CA ILE A 20 -11.18 10.53 -12.24
C ILE A 20 -10.03 10.28 -11.26
N ILE A 21 -10.35 9.73 -10.09
CA ILE A 21 -9.32 9.29 -9.15
C ILE A 21 -8.64 8.06 -9.76
N PRO A 22 -7.34 8.11 -10.09
CA PRO A 22 -6.66 6.96 -10.66
C PRO A 22 -6.67 5.78 -9.68
N GLN A 23 -6.70 4.56 -10.19
CA GLN A 23 -6.62 3.35 -9.38
C GLN A 23 -5.50 2.45 -9.90
N VAL A 24 -4.77 1.82 -8.99
CA VAL A 24 -3.69 0.88 -9.32
C VAL A 24 -3.80 -0.34 -8.41
N SER A 25 -3.43 -1.51 -8.92
CA SER A 25 -3.38 -2.72 -8.11
C SER A 25 -2.11 -2.74 -7.25
N ILE A 26 -2.21 -3.26 -6.03
CA ILE A 26 -1.03 -3.52 -5.19
C ILE A 26 -0.01 -4.43 -5.89
N PHE A 27 -0.48 -5.38 -6.71
CA PHE A 27 0.35 -6.29 -7.47
C PHE A 27 1.22 -5.56 -8.48
N ASP A 28 0.72 -4.47 -9.09
CA ASP A 28 1.52 -3.64 -10.00
C ASP A 28 2.63 -2.90 -9.26
N LEU A 29 2.39 -2.50 -8.01
CA LEU A 29 3.41 -1.84 -7.19
C LEU A 29 4.45 -2.84 -6.68
N LEU A 30 4.01 -4.07 -6.36
CA LEU A 30 4.88 -5.14 -5.87
C LEU A 30 5.80 -5.70 -6.96
N LYS A 31 5.51 -5.51 -8.25
CA LYS A 31 6.42 -5.85 -9.35
C LYS A 31 7.84 -5.30 -9.17
N LYS A 32 8.00 -4.18 -8.44
CA LYS A 32 9.33 -3.67 -8.05
C LYS A 32 10.23 -4.73 -7.37
N TYR A 33 9.62 -5.72 -6.72
CA TYR A 33 10.26 -6.77 -5.93
C TYR A 33 10.26 -8.16 -6.59
N ASP A 34 10.01 -8.25 -7.90
CA ASP A 34 9.97 -9.52 -8.63
C ASP A 34 11.35 -10.04 -9.10
N GLY A 35 12.44 -9.38 -8.72
CA GLY A 35 13.80 -9.68 -9.16
C GLY A 35 14.13 -9.28 -10.61
N ASN A 36 13.15 -8.85 -11.39
CA ASN A 36 13.26 -8.59 -12.83
C ASN A 36 13.10 -7.10 -13.18
N THR A 37 12.19 -6.42 -12.49
CA THR A 37 11.81 -5.02 -12.72
C THR A 37 12.95 -4.08 -12.31
N GLU A 38 13.38 -3.26 -13.27
CA GLU A 38 14.44 -2.28 -13.07
C GLU A 38 13.91 -1.00 -12.44
N SER A 39 14.52 -0.59 -11.33
CA SER A 39 14.27 0.68 -10.66
C SER A 39 15.47 1.60 -10.79
N TYR A 40 15.23 2.87 -11.13
CA TYR A 40 16.27 3.89 -11.22
C TYR A 40 16.37 4.64 -9.88
N VAL A 41 17.42 4.38 -9.11
CA VAL A 41 17.63 5.01 -7.81
C VAL A 41 19.03 5.63 -7.79
N SER A 42 19.08 6.95 -7.56
CA SER A 42 20.33 7.72 -7.45
C SER A 42 21.29 7.52 -8.64
N GLY A 43 20.74 7.49 -9.86
CA GLY A 43 21.52 7.32 -11.10
C GLY A 43 22.01 5.89 -11.37
N LYS A 44 21.50 4.90 -10.64
CA LYS A 44 21.82 3.48 -10.84
C LYS A 44 20.57 2.67 -11.10
N ILE A 45 20.71 1.64 -11.93
CA ILE A 45 19.69 0.60 -12.12
C ILE A 45 19.84 -0.40 -10.99
N GLN A 46 18.75 -0.68 -10.27
CA GLN A 46 18.66 -1.68 -9.21
C GLN A 46 17.46 -2.59 -9.48
N LYS A 47 17.60 -3.87 -9.15
CA LYS A 47 16.51 -4.86 -9.11
C LYS A 47 16.37 -5.31 -7.66
N TYR A 48 15.15 -5.57 -7.22
CA TYR A 48 14.87 -6.00 -5.86
C TYR A 48 14.11 -7.32 -5.88
N SER A 49 14.39 -8.18 -4.90
CA SER A 49 13.67 -9.41 -4.60
C SER A 49 13.50 -9.54 -3.09
N ILE A 50 12.52 -10.31 -2.64
CA ILE A 50 12.31 -10.60 -1.22
C ILE A 50 13.20 -11.77 -0.82
N TRP A 51 14.15 -11.53 0.09
CA TRP A 51 15.01 -12.58 0.63
C TRP A 51 14.41 -13.29 1.85
N ARG A 52 13.64 -12.56 2.67
CA ARG A 52 12.95 -13.09 3.86
C ARG A 52 11.55 -12.50 4.03
N LEU A 53 10.65 -13.31 4.58
CA LEU A 53 9.24 -13.14 4.83
C LEU A 53 9.05 -13.03 6.35
N PRO A 54 8.94 -11.80 6.88
CA PRO A 54 8.67 -11.61 8.29
C PRO A 54 7.23 -12.01 8.63
N GLU A 55 6.97 -12.44 9.86
CA GLU A 55 5.60 -12.73 10.35
C GLU A 55 4.68 -11.52 10.16
N TYR A 56 5.20 -10.30 10.40
CA TYR A 56 4.50 -9.04 10.13
C TYR A 56 5.28 -8.23 9.10
N LEU A 57 4.63 -7.95 7.96
CA LEU A 57 5.18 -7.12 6.90
C LEU A 57 4.49 -5.76 6.87
N ILE A 58 5.29 -4.69 6.85
CA ILE A 58 4.80 -3.33 6.67
C ILE A 58 5.01 -2.92 5.21
N LEU A 59 3.92 -2.57 4.53
CA LEU A 59 3.89 -1.97 3.21
C LEU A 59 3.69 -0.46 3.34
N ILE A 60 4.58 0.32 2.75
CA ILE A 60 4.56 1.79 2.77
C ILE A 60 4.26 2.30 1.37
N VAL A 61 3.10 2.89 1.17
CA VAL A 61 2.72 3.51 -0.10
C VAL A 61 3.18 4.96 -0.07
N LYS A 62 4.22 5.28 -0.84
CA LYS A 62 4.79 6.63 -0.92
C LYS A 62 3.88 7.55 -1.73
N ARG A 63 3.05 8.33 -1.04
CA ARG A 63 2.08 9.25 -1.64
C ARG A 63 2.48 10.72 -1.58
N PHE A 64 3.32 11.09 -0.63
CA PHE A 64 3.71 12.48 -0.42
C PHE A 64 4.99 12.75 -1.20
N PHE A 65 4.90 13.71 -2.11
CA PHE A 65 6.02 14.18 -2.91
C PHE A 65 6.20 15.66 -2.66
N LYS A 66 7.42 16.04 -2.31
CA LYS A 66 7.80 17.44 -2.12
C LYS A 66 8.49 17.91 -3.39
N ASN A 67 7.88 18.87 -4.08
CA ASN A 67 8.55 19.63 -5.13
C ASN A 67 9.15 20.93 -4.53
N GLU A 68 9.84 21.73 -5.33
CA GLU A 68 10.51 22.94 -4.86
C GLU A 68 9.55 24.01 -4.28
N TYR A 69 8.26 23.93 -4.61
CA TYR A 69 7.26 24.97 -4.32
C TYR A 69 6.15 24.52 -3.36
N PHE A 70 5.74 23.26 -3.42
CA PHE A 70 4.63 22.69 -2.67
C PHE A 70 4.80 21.18 -2.44
N GLU A 71 4.06 20.69 -1.46
CA GLU A 71 3.95 19.26 -1.20
C GLU A 71 2.63 18.77 -1.80
N GLU A 72 2.70 17.72 -2.60
CA GLU A 72 1.55 17.09 -3.24
C GLU A 72 1.32 15.70 -2.65
N LYS A 73 0.04 15.35 -2.56
CA LYS A 73 -0.41 14.01 -2.22
C LYS A 73 -0.92 13.34 -3.49
N ASN A 74 -0.31 12.22 -3.86
CA ASN A 74 -0.80 11.39 -4.94
C ASN A 74 -2.16 10.76 -4.56
N PRO A 75 -3.25 11.07 -5.30
CA PRO A 75 -4.60 10.64 -4.95
C PRO A 75 -4.92 9.20 -5.38
N THR A 76 -4.02 8.49 -6.07
CA THR A 76 -4.29 7.17 -6.67
C THR A 76 -4.73 6.13 -5.64
N ILE A 77 -5.90 5.54 -5.80
CA ILE A 77 -6.35 4.46 -4.92
C ILE A 77 -5.54 3.21 -5.23
N VAL A 78 -4.99 2.58 -4.19
CA VAL A 78 -4.30 1.29 -4.33
C VAL A 78 -5.31 0.21 -3.95
N ALA A 79 -5.73 -0.58 -4.92
CA ALA A 79 -6.59 -1.73 -4.71
C ALA A 79 -5.74 -2.90 -4.17
N PHE A 80 -6.10 -3.44 -3.02
CA PHE A 80 -5.36 -4.52 -2.37
C PHE A 80 -6.34 -5.59 -1.82
N PRO A 81 -5.96 -6.87 -1.85
CA PRO A 81 -6.75 -7.92 -1.21
C PRO A 81 -6.59 -7.84 0.31
N MET A 82 -7.70 -7.94 1.05
CA MET A 82 -7.65 -7.95 2.52
C MET A 82 -7.16 -9.27 3.10
N LYS A 83 -7.20 -10.34 2.31
CA LYS A 83 -6.79 -11.69 2.70
C LYS A 83 -6.05 -12.39 1.57
N ASN A 84 -5.16 -13.31 1.92
CA ASN A 84 -4.39 -14.13 0.99
C ASN A 84 -3.61 -13.30 -0.05
N LEU A 85 -2.96 -12.21 0.37
CA LEU A 85 -1.97 -11.56 -0.46
C LEU A 85 -0.78 -12.51 -0.61
N ASP A 86 -0.63 -13.12 -1.78
CA ASP A 86 0.45 -14.06 -2.07
C ASP A 86 1.70 -13.30 -2.52
N LEU A 87 2.80 -13.45 -1.77
CA LEU A 87 4.10 -12.86 -2.10
C LEU A 87 5.08 -13.85 -2.71
N SER A 88 4.69 -15.10 -2.96
CA SER A 88 5.59 -16.18 -3.40
C SER A 88 6.36 -15.85 -4.69
N GLU A 89 5.73 -15.11 -5.59
CA GLU A 89 6.33 -14.67 -6.87
C GLU A 89 7.43 -13.61 -6.70
N TYR A 90 7.45 -12.92 -5.56
CA TYR A 90 8.44 -11.87 -5.25
C TYR A 90 9.59 -12.40 -4.38
N VAL A 91 9.51 -13.65 -3.92
CA VAL A 91 10.57 -14.31 -3.15
C VAL A 91 11.68 -14.75 -4.11
N ASP A 92 12.91 -14.37 -3.78
CA ASP A 92 14.11 -14.72 -4.54
C ASP A 92 14.24 -16.25 -4.69
N GLU A 93 14.64 -16.72 -5.88
CA GLU A 93 14.78 -18.17 -6.14
C GLU A 93 15.83 -18.83 -5.25
N ASP A 94 16.89 -18.09 -4.87
CA ASP A 94 17.95 -18.59 -4.00
C ASP A 94 17.63 -18.39 -2.50
N SER A 95 16.47 -17.83 -2.17
CA SER A 95 16.05 -17.64 -0.78
C SER A 95 15.77 -18.99 -0.09
N PRO A 96 16.16 -19.15 1.18
CA PRO A 96 15.78 -20.33 1.97
C PRO A 96 14.26 -20.47 2.17
N GLU A 97 13.50 -19.39 1.98
CA GLU A 97 12.05 -19.35 2.19
C GLU A 97 11.28 -19.52 0.87
N LYS A 98 11.98 -19.77 -0.25
CA LYS A 98 11.34 -20.06 -1.52
C LYS A 98 10.50 -21.34 -1.41
N GLY A 99 9.22 -21.23 -1.76
CA GLY A 99 8.25 -22.34 -1.67
C GLY A 99 7.60 -22.50 -0.29
N GLU A 100 7.92 -21.64 0.68
CA GLU A 100 7.16 -21.55 1.93
C GLU A 100 5.82 -20.81 1.74
N ASN A 101 4.98 -20.79 2.78
CA ASN A 101 3.74 -20.04 2.75
C ASN A 101 4.00 -18.53 2.82
N ALA A 102 3.96 -17.85 1.68
CA ALA A 102 4.14 -16.41 1.57
C ALA A 102 2.81 -15.64 1.49
N ARG A 103 1.74 -16.18 2.07
CA ARG A 103 0.41 -15.54 2.08
C ARG A 103 0.25 -14.67 3.30
N TYR A 104 -0.33 -13.50 3.10
CA TYR A 104 -0.53 -12.52 4.15
C TYR A 104 -1.98 -12.00 4.18
N ASP A 105 -2.50 -11.76 5.37
CA ASP A 105 -3.77 -11.11 5.63
C ASP A 105 -3.55 -9.68 6.15
N LEU A 106 -4.41 -8.74 5.73
CA LEU A 106 -4.38 -7.38 6.25
C LEU A 106 -4.84 -7.37 7.70
N VAL A 107 -4.00 -6.81 8.59
CA VAL A 107 -4.35 -6.63 10.01
C VAL A 107 -4.49 -5.16 10.39
N CYS A 108 -3.83 -4.26 9.66
CA CYS A 108 -3.92 -2.82 9.90
C CYS A 108 -3.72 -2.03 8.60
N ASN A 109 -4.51 -0.98 8.40
CA ASN A 109 -4.37 -0.03 7.31
C ASN A 109 -4.47 1.40 7.85
N ILE A 110 -3.48 2.23 7.54
CA ILE A 110 -3.41 3.63 7.93
C ILE A 110 -3.62 4.48 6.69
N CYS A 111 -4.61 5.35 6.77
CA CYS A 111 -5.02 6.26 5.72
C CYS A 111 -4.80 7.70 6.16
N HIS A 112 -4.54 8.58 5.20
CA HIS A 112 -4.50 10.03 5.43
C HIS A 112 -5.57 10.67 4.57
N GLU A 113 -6.34 11.57 5.16
CA GLU A 113 -7.36 12.36 4.48
C GLU A 113 -6.96 13.83 4.46
N GLY A 114 -7.40 14.57 3.44
CA GLY A 114 -7.04 15.98 3.27
C GLY A 114 -5.67 16.22 2.63
N LYS A 115 -5.20 17.47 2.77
CA LYS A 115 -3.97 18.01 2.18
C LYS A 115 -2.74 17.57 2.99
N PRO A 116 -1.54 17.47 2.40
CA PRO A 116 -0.33 17.01 3.10
C PRO A 116 -0.04 17.69 4.45
N LYS A 117 -0.30 19.01 4.56
CA LYS A 117 0.04 19.80 5.75
C LYS A 117 -1.06 19.85 6.81
N ASP A 118 -2.33 19.73 6.40
CA ASP A 118 -3.51 19.95 7.25
C ASP A 118 -4.47 18.75 7.18
N GLY A 119 -3.93 17.56 6.93
CA GLY A 119 -4.70 16.34 6.86
C GLY A 119 -4.87 15.65 8.21
N SER A 120 -5.74 14.65 8.23
CA SER A 120 -5.96 13.78 9.39
C SER A 120 -5.60 12.33 9.04
N PHE A 121 -5.24 11.55 10.06
CA PHE A 121 -4.98 10.13 9.90
C PHE A 121 -6.13 9.32 10.47
N LYS A 122 -6.50 8.26 9.75
CA LYS A 122 -7.45 7.24 10.19
C LYS A 122 -6.75 5.90 10.18
N VAL A 123 -6.99 5.10 11.20
CA VAL A 123 -6.42 3.76 11.31
C VAL A 123 -7.54 2.74 11.30
N PHE A 124 -7.48 1.81 10.37
CA PHE A 124 -8.34 0.65 10.32
C PHE A 124 -7.57 -0.53 10.91
N VAL A 125 -8.10 -1.15 11.95
CA VAL A 125 -7.48 -2.31 12.59
C VAL A 125 -8.45 -3.48 12.62
N PHE A 126 -7.94 -4.66 12.32
CA PHE A 126 -8.67 -5.91 12.50
C PHE A 126 -8.53 -6.36 13.94
N HIS A 127 -9.65 -6.72 14.57
CA HIS A 127 -9.68 -7.30 15.90
C HIS A 127 -9.95 -8.81 15.79
N PRO A 128 -8.92 -9.68 15.91
CA PRO A 128 -9.07 -11.11 15.67
C PRO A 128 -10.16 -11.79 16.52
N PRO A 129 -10.29 -11.52 17.85
CA PRO A 129 -11.28 -12.20 18.68
C PRO A 129 -12.73 -11.98 18.25
N SER A 130 -13.06 -10.80 17.73
CA SER A 130 -14.43 -10.51 17.25
C SER A 130 -14.57 -10.64 15.74
N SER A 131 -13.48 -10.88 15.01
CA SER A 131 -13.44 -10.86 13.54
C SER A 131 -14.04 -9.59 12.91
N ASN A 132 -13.90 -8.44 13.59
CA ASN A 132 -14.45 -7.16 13.13
C ASN A 132 -13.34 -6.16 12.83
N TRP A 133 -13.64 -5.22 11.95
CA TRP A 133 -12.79 -4.07 11.68
C TRP A 133 -13.26 -2.86 12.47
N TYR A 134 -12.29 -2.08 12.95
CA TYR A 134 -12.54 -0.84 13.66
C TYR A 134 -11.76 0.28 12.99
N GLN A 135 -12.43 1.40 12.74
CA GLN A 135 -11.82 2.67 12.37
C GLN A 135 -11.55 3.46 13.65
N LEU A 136 -10.31 3.91 13.79
CA LEU A 136 -9.84 4.78 14.85
C LEU A 136 -9.50 6.13 14.23
N GLU A 137 -10.08 7.19 14.79
CA GLU A 137 -9.81 8.58 14.44
C GLU A 137 -9.68 9.36 15.74
N ASP A 138 -8.45 9.68 16.12
CA ASP A 138 -8.08 10.23 17.42
C ASP A 138 -8.66 9.41 18.60
N LEU A 139 -9.68 9.93 19.27
CA LEU A 139 -10.34 9.30 20.42
C LEU A 139 -11.60 8.52 20.04
N LEU A 140 -12.01 8.57 18.76
CA LEU A 140 -13.22 7.91 18.27
C LEU A 140 -12.87 6.53 17.72
N VAL A 141 -13.63 5.52 18.18
CA VAL A 141 -13.52 4.14 17.70
C VAL A 141 -14.88 3.71 17.17
N THR A 142 -14.94 3.32 15.90
CA THR A 142 -16.19 2.92 15.22
C THR A 142 -15.99 1.60 14.51
N GLN A 143 -16.90 0.64 14.70
CA GLN A 143 -16.87 -0.59 13.92
C GLN A 143 -17.24 -0.30 12.46
N VAL A 144 -16.48 -0.87 11.52
CA VAL A 144 -16.69 -0.68 10.08
C VAL A 144 -16.75 -2.02 9.34
N LEU A 145 -17.41 -2.01 8.18
CA LEU A 145 -17.44 -3.19 7.30
C LEU A 145 -16.10 -3.32 6.53
N PRO A 146 -15.63 -4.55 6.24
CA PRO A 146 -14.38 -4.77 5.50
C PRO A 146 -14.32 -4.03 4.16
N GLN A 147 -15.45 -3.92 3.45
CA GLN A 147 -15.56 -3.21 2.19
C GLN A 147 -15.14 -1.73 2.26
N PHE A 148 -15.33 -1.06 3.41
CA PHE A 148 -14.87 0.32 3.61
C PHE A 148 -13.36 0.38 3.78
N VAL A 149 -12.75 -0.63 4.40
CA VAL A 149 -11.29 -0.73 4.56
C VAL A 149 -10.62 -0.90 3.21
N ALA A 150 -11.13 -1.78 2.35
CA ALA A 150 -10.59 -2.03 1.01
C ALA A 150 -10.68 -0.82 0.07
N GLN A 151 -11.66 0.06 0.28
CA GLN A 151 -11.85 1.28 -0.51
C GLN A 151 -11.11 2.50 0.08
N SER A 152 -10.55 2.37 1.27
CA SER A 152 -9.84 3.46 1.94
C SER A 152 -8.44 3.66 1.36
N GLY A 153 -8.00 4.92 1.21
CA GLY A 153 -6.70 5.25 0.60
C GLY A 153 -5.51 4.86 1.50
N MET A 154 -4.85 3.74 1.18
CA MET A 154 -3.73 3.16 1.93
C MET A 154 -2.46 4.01 1.90
N ILE A 155 -1.91 4.41 3.06
CA ILE A 155 -0.57 5.03 3.19
C ILE A 155 0.42 4.04 3.80
N TYR A 156 0.04 3.42 4.91
CA TYR A 156 0.80 2.33 5.52
C TYR A 156 -0.16 1.15 5.71
N SER A 157 0.30 -0.07 5.46
CA SER A 157 -0.43 -1.26 5.91
C SER A 157 0.49 -2.23 6.59
N CYS A 158 -0.01 -2.87 7.63
CA CYS A 158 0.60 -4.02 8.25
C CYS A 158 -0.21 -5.25 7.84
N ILE A 159 0.50 -6.25 7.35
CA ILE A 159 -0.04 -7.56 6.97
C ILE A 159 0.66 -8.63 7.80
N CYS A 160 -0.06 -9.69 8.14
CA CYS A 160 0.44 -10.82 8.94
C CYS A 160 0.38 -12.10 8.11
N SER A 161 1.42 -12.93 8.18
CA SER A 161 1.49 -14.25 7.54
C SER A 161 0.53 -15.26 8.16
#